data_AF-A0A7S2TVV8-F1
#
_entry.id   AF-A0A7S2TVV8-F1
#
_cell.length_a   1.000
_cell.length_b   1.000
_cell.length_c   1.000
_cell.angle_alpha   90.00
_cell.angle_beta   90.00
_cell.angle_gamma   90.00
#
_symmetry.space_group_name_H-M   'P 1'
#
loop_
_entity.id
_entity.type
_entity.pdbx_description
1 polymer ?
#
loop_
_entity_poly.entity_id
_entity_poly.type
_entity_poly.pdbx_seq_one_letter_code
_entity_poly.pdbx_strand_id
1 'polypeptide(L)'
;ESERSVQGLPEDASNQRWNVPMELRCASDEYLTEWGDPEFLFNVTYYRSTPYDPTRPWVDTDGKWYMLVGIDACNATTRKLPCREGGGVMLYVSDHGLRGPQANWRQVGVAYQTA
;
A
#
# COMPACT_ATOMS: atom_id res chain seq x y z
N GLU A 1 -18.80 6.53 29.33
CA GLU A 1 -19.43 5.64 28.34
C GLU A 1 -18.40 4.63 27.86
N SER A 2 -18.86 3.39 27.66
CA SER A 2 -18.13 2.12 27.61
C SER A 2 -16.85 2.08 26.75
N GLU A 3 -15.71 1.80 27.38
CA GLU A 3 -14.62 1.05 26.76
C GLU A 3 -15.13 -0.35 26.42
N ARG A 4 -15.44 -0.62 25.15
CA ARG A 4 -15.56 -2.00 24.68
C ARG A 4 -14.16 -2.48 24.29
N SER A 5 -13.52 -3.13 25.25
CA SER A 5 -12.44 -4.08 25.00
C SER A 5 -12.87 -5.04 23.88
N VAL A 6 -12.19 -4.98 22.73
CA VAL A 6 -12.33 -5.97 21.66
C VAL A 6 -11.61 -7.22 22.17
N GLN A 7 -12.36 -8.08 22.86
CA GLN A 7 -11.89 -9.39 23.28
C GLN A 7 -11.64 -10.28 22.05
N GLY A 8 -10.44 -10.83 21.97
CA GLY A 8 -10.17 -12.08 21.27
C GLY A 8 -9.66 -11.95 19.84
N LEU A 9 -8.41 -11.52 19.66
CA LEU A 9 -7.56 -12.04 18.61
C LEU A 9 -6.35 -12.71 19.26
N PRO A 10 -5.92 -13.91 18.80
CA PRO A 10 -4.73 -14.57 19.33
C PRO A 10 -3.51 -13.65 19.26
N GLU A 11 -2.71 -13.56 20.33
CA GLU A 11 -1.50 -12.71 20.44
C GLU A 11 -0.41 -13.06 19.40
N ASP A 12 -0.64 -14.10 18.62
CA ASP A 12 0.27 -14.75 17.68
C ASP A 12 -0.25 -14.73 16.22
N ALA A 13 -1.42 -14.13 15.95
CA ALA A 13 -2.00 -14.04 14.61
C ALA A 13 -1.99 -12.62 14.02
N SER A 14 -0.94 -12.35 13.24
CA SER A 14 -0.93 -11.42 12.10
C SER A 14 -0.92 -9.91 12.37
N ASN A 15 0.24 -9.43 12.82
CA ASN A 15 0.89 -8.39 12.04
C ASN A 15 2.15 -9.04 11.49
N GLN A 16 2.08 -9.63 10.29
CA GLN A 16 3.25 -10.30 9.75
C GLN A 16 4.36 -9.25 9.69
N ARG A 17 5.56 -9.53 10.24
CA ARG A 17 6.64 -8.52 10.41
C ARG A 17 7.05 -7.85 9.09
N TRP A 18 6.65 -8.44 7.97
CA TRP A 18 6.87 -7.96 6.61
C TRP A 18 5.70 -7.15 6.02
N ASN A 19 4.64 -6.86 6.79
CA ASN A 19 3.65 -5.84 6.44
C ASN A 19 4.33 -4.48 6.58
N VAL A 20 4.96 -4.02 5.51
CA VAL A 20 5.65 -2.73 5.45
C VAL A 20 4.74 -1.70 4.81
N PRO A 21 4.58 -0.50 5.41
CA PRO A 21 4.02 0.64 4.70
C PRO A 21 4.79 0.91 3.39
N MET A 22 4.09 1.31 2.34
CA MET A 22 4.65 1.69 1.05
C MET A 22 5.09 3.12 1.22
N GLU A 23 6.33 3.23 1.67
CA GLU A 23 7.03 4.49 1.85
C GLU A 23 8.00 4.71 0.69
N LEU A 24 8.07 5.95 0.24
CA LEU A 24 9.14 6.43 -0.63
C LEU A 24 10.20 7.08 0.25
N ARG A 25 11.47 6.82 -0.05
CA ARG A 25 12.60 7.55 0.54
C ARG A 25 13.45 8.12 -0.59
N CYS A 26 13.77 9.41 -0.51
CA CYS A 26 14.73 10.03 -1.42
C CYS A 26 16.13 9.89 -0.84
N ALA A 27 17.09 9.47 -1.67
CA ALA A 27 18.49 9.61 -1.31
C ALA A 27 18.86 11.10 -1.26
N SER A 28 19.60 11.52 -0.24
CA SER A 28 20.11 12.88 -0.11
C SER A 28 21.48 13.06 -0.74
N ASP A 29 22.13 11.96 -1.13
CA ASP A 29 23.43 11.91 -1.79
C ASP A 29 23.40 11.09 -3.08
N GLU A 30 24.37 11.34 -3.96
CA GLU A 30 24.51 10.63 -5.24
C GLU A 30 24.98 9.17 -5.07
N TYR A 31 25.52 8.81 -3.91
CA TYR A 31 26.02 7.46 -3.62
C TYR A 31 24.96 6.56 -2.95
N LEU A 32 23.74 7.07 -2.73
CA LEU A 32 22.62 6.34 -2.10
C LEU A 32 22.95 5.84 -0.68
N THR A 33 23.78 6.59 0.05
CA THR A 33 24.23 6.24 1.41
C THR A 33 23.45 6.95 2.50
N GLU A 34 22.82 8.08 2.18
CA GLU A 34 21.99 8.87 3.07
C GLU A 34 20.57 8.97 2.51
N TRP A 35 19.59 8.85 3.41
CA TRP A 35 18.17 8.78 3.04
C TRP A 35 17.38 9.79 3.86
N GLY A 36 16.46 10.49 3.19
CA GLY A 36 15.51 11.37 3.85
C GLY A 36 14.44 10.61 4.64
N ASP A 37 13.55 11.38 5.28
CA ASP A 37 12.41 10.86 6.00
C ASP A 37 11.47 10.07 5.07
N PRO A 38 10.79 9.02 5.59
CA PRO A 38 9.83 8.25 4.82
C PRO A 38 8.58 9.07 4.46
N GLU A 39 8.19 9.02 3.18
CA GLU A 39 6.96 9.61 2.67
C GLU A 39 5.92 8.52 2.39
N PHE A 40 4.78 8.56 3.09
CA PHE A 40 3.68 7.62 2.88
C PHE A 40 2.88 7.99 1.62
N LEU A 41 2.89 7.12 0.61
CA LEU A 41 2.21 7.38 -0.66
C LEU A 41 0.72 7.00 -0.66
N PHE A 42 0.33 6.04 0.19
CA PHE A 42 -1.03 5.47 0.18
C PHE A 42 -1.64 5.45 1.58
N ASN A 43 -2.91 5.85 1.67
CA ASN A 43 -3.70 5.73 2.90
C ASN A 43 -4.37 4.34 3.01
N VAL A 44 -3.58 3.28 2.91
CA VAL A 44 -4.03 1.89 3.09
C VAL A 44 -3.07 1.15 4.03
N THR A 45 -3.54 0.12 4.74
CA THR A 45 -2.79 -0.48 5.86
C THR A 45 -2.46 -1.96 5.66
N TYR A 46 -2.88 -2.57 4.54
CA TYR A 46 -2.80 -4.02 4.27
C TYR A 46 -2.35 -4.36 2.86
N TYR A 47 -1.35 -3.64 2.38
CA TYR A 47 -0.79 -3.91 1.08
C TYR A 47 0.53 -4.63 1.19
N ARG A 48 0.83 -5.37 0.14
CA ARG A 48 2.16 -5.83 -0.19
C ARG A 48 2.43 -5.27 -1.57
N SER A 49 3.65 -4.81 -1.83
CA SER A 49 4.08 -4.79 -3.22
C SER A 49 3.99 -6.23 -3.74
N THR A 50 3.72 -6.42 -5.04
CA THR A 50 3.55 -7.76 -5.61
C THR A 50 4.68 -8.69 -5.16
N PRO A 51 4.37 -9.88 -4.62
CA PRO A 51 5.40 -10.75 -4.08
C PRO A 51 6.46 -11.01 -5.16
N TYR A 52 7.73 -10.89 -4.76
CA TYR A 52 8.93 -11.08 -5.57
C TYR A 52 9.34 -9.95 -6.55
N ASP A 53 8.47 -8.99 -6.84
CA ASP A 53 8.85 -7.82 -7.64
C ASP A 53 8.11 -6.57 -7.15
N PRO A 54 8.74 -5.72 -6.32
CA PRO A 54 8.11 -4.48 -5.90
C PRO A 54 7.91 -3.59 -7.12
N THR A 55 6.66 -3.51 -7.58
CA THR A 55 6.28 -2.66 -8.71
C THR A 55 6.50 -1.21 -8.34
N ARG A 56 7.62 -0.65 -8.83
CA ARG A 56 7.95 0.77 -8.69
C ARG A 56 6.86 1.60 -9.38
N PRO A 57 6.44 2.75 -8.81
CA PRO A 57 5.59 3.70 -9.52
C PRO A 57 6.21 4.08 -10.87
N TRP A 58 5.40 4.16 -11.92
CA TRP A 58 5.85 4.53 -13.26
C TRP A 58 4.96 5.61 -13.87
N VAL A 59 5.47 6.34 -14.85
CA VAL A 59 4.71 7.31 -15.65
C VAL A 59 4.41 6.68 -17.00
N ASP A 60 3.16 6.70 -17.43
CA ASP A 60 2.76 6.25 -18.76
C ASP A 60 2.74 7.41 -19.78
N THR A 61 2.53 7.09 -21.04
CA THR A 61 2.44 8.02 -22.19
C THR A 61 1.37 9.10 -22.05
N ASP A 62 0.39 8.91 -21.16
CA ASP A 62 -0.64 9.90 -20.83
C ASP A 62 -0.21 10.89 -19.72
N GLY A 63 1.04 10.79 -19.25
CA GLY A 63 1.62 11.66 -18.25
C GLY A 63 1.18 11.37 -16.82
N LYS A 64 0.39 10.32 -16.59
CA LYS A 64 -0.06 9.94 -15.24
C LYS A 64 0.89 8.96 -14.58
N TRP A 65 0.92 9.01 -13.25
CA TRP A 65 1.63 8.05 -12.42
C TRP A 65 0.75 6.84 -12.13
N TYR A 66 1.34 5.65 -12.18
CA TYR A 66 0.67 4.39 -11.93
C TYR A 66 1.47 3.55 -10.93
N MET A 67 0.77 2.71 -10.17
CA MET A 67 1.38 1.72 -9.29
C MET A 67 0.47 0.50 -9.13
N LEU A 68 1.08 -0.68 -9.08
CA LEU A 68 0.38 -1.90 -8.70
C LEU A 68 0.52 -2.12 -7.19
N VAL A 69 -0.60 -2.47 -6.56
CA VAL A 69 -0.70 -2.70 -5.12
C VAL A 69 -1.38 -4.03 -4.91
N GLY A 70 -0.66 -5.00 -4.34
CA GLY A 70 -1.26 -6.25 -3.89
C GLY A 70 -2.10 -6.00 -2.65
N ILE A 71 -3.40 -6.31 -2.71
CA ILE A 71 -4.30 -6.18 -1.57
C ILE A 71 -4.62 -7.58 -1.04
N ASP A 72 -4.24 -7.83 0.21
CA ASP A 72 -4.63 -9.05 0.89
C ASP A 72 -6.16 -9.09 1.08
N ALA A 73 -6.74 -10.28 0.97
CA ALA A 73 -8.12 -10.50 1.41
C ALA A 73 -8.27 -10.25 2.91
N CYS A 74 -9.52 -10.16 3.35
CA CYS A 74 -9.92 -10.19 4.76
C CYS A 74 -9.03 -11.14 5.57
N ASN A 75 -8.20 -10.56 6.45
CA ASN A 75 -7.23 -11.29 7.26
C ASN A 75 -7.23 -10.71 8.68
N ALA A 76 -6.46 -11.31 9.58
CA ALA A 76 -6.43 -10.85 10.98
C ALA A 76 -5.69 -9.52 11.20
N THR A 77 -5.09 -8.91 10.17
CA THR A 77 -4.60 -7.52 10.27
C THR A 77 -5.73 -6.52 10.06
N THR A 78 -6.84 -6.90 9.42
CA THR A 78 -7.95 -6.06 8.98
C THR A 78 -8.67 -5.33 10.12
N ARG A 79 -8.64 -3.99 10.11
CA ARG A 79 -9.19 -3.11 11.17
C ARG A 79 -10.66 -2.73 10.99
N LYS A 80 -11.30 -3.06 9.86
CA LYS A 80 -12.70 -2.68 9.58
C LYS A 80 -13.44 -3.79 8.83
N LEU A 81 -14.58 -4.18 9.38
CA LEU A 81 -15.53 -5.13 8.78
C LEU A 81 -16.85 -4.42 8.37
N PRO A 82 -17.54 -4.84 7.29
CA PRO A 82 -17.12 -5.86 6.34
C PRO A 82 -15.90 -5.38 5.54
N CYS A 83 -14.96 -6.28 5.32
CA CYS A 83 -13.75 -6.00 4.57
C CYS A 83 -13.99 -6.22 3.07
N ARG A 84 -13.21 -5.50 2.26
CA ARG A 84 -13.24 -5.72 0.81
C ARG A 84 -12.68 -7.11 0.51
N GLU A 85 -13.26 -7.79 -0.48
CA GLU A 85 -12.59 -8.93 -1.10
C GLU A 85 -11.21 -8.46 -1.59
N GLY A 86 -10.17 -9.20 -1.20
CA GLY A 86 -8.81 -9.02 -1.69
C GLY A 86 -8.37 -10.27 -2.45
N GLY A 87 -7.06 -10.55 -2.47
CA GLY A 87 -6.52 -11.64 -3.29
C GLY A 87 -6.27 -11.22 -4.74
N GLY A 88 -6.05 -9.92 -4.96
CA GLY A 88 -5.81 -9.35 -6.26
C GLY A 88 -4.75 -8.26 -6.24
N VAL A 89 -4.26 -7.95 -7.44
CA VAL A 89 -3.38 -6.81 -7.67
C VAL A 89 -4.24 -5.67 -8.19
N MET A 90 -4.20 -4.55 -7.49
CA MET A 90 -4.96 -3.35 -7.82
C MET A 90 -4.07 -2.33 -8.51
N LEU A 91 -4.61 -1.69 -9.56
CA LEU A 91 -3.96 -0.55 -10.19
C LEU A 91 -4.42 0.73 -9.50
N TYR A 92 -3.45 1.56 -9.14
CA TYR A 92 -3.64 2.91 -8.64
C TYR A 92 -3.07 3.91 -9.64
N VAL A 93 -3.69 5.07 -9.72
CA VAL A 93 -3.25 6.19 -10.57
C VAL A 93 -3.15 7.48 -9.76
N SER A 94 -2.20 8.33 -10.09
CA SER A 94 -2.14 9.73 -9.66
C SER A 94 -1.95 10.61 -10.90
N ASP A 95 -2.82 11.60 -11.06
CA ASP A 95 -2.92 12.38 -12.30
C ASP A 95 -1.80 13.44 -12.41
N HIS A 96 -1.26 13.92 -11.28
CA HIS A 96 -0.40 15.11 -11.26
C HIS A 96 0.90 14.97 -10.46
N GLY A 97 1.13 13.85 -9.76
CA GLY A 97 2.39 13.70 -9.04
C GLY A 97 2.57 12.36 -8.33
N LEU A 98 3.82 11.95 -8.17
CA LEU A 98 4.20 10.78 -7.37
C LEU A 98 3.94 11.01 -5.87
N ARG A 99 4.22 12.23 -5.38
CA ARG A 99 4.25 12.58 -3.94
C ARG A 99 3.69 13.98 -3.65
N GLY A 100 3.53 14.31 -2.36
CA GLY A 100 3.12 15.62 -1.88
C GLY A 100 1.66 15.98 -2.18
N PRO A 101 1.27 17.27 -2.06
CA PRO A 101 -0.12 17.71 -2.24
C PRO A 101 -0.69 17.47 -3.66
N GLN A 102 0.18 17.23 -4.64
CA GLN A 102 -0.21 16.92 -6.03
C GLN A 102 -0.42 15.42 -6.25
N ALA A 103 0.00 14.56 -5.32
CA ALA A 103 -0.28 13.14 -5.38
C ALA A 103 -1.72 12.85 -4.96
N ASN A 104 -2.51 12.38 -5.91
CA ASN A 104 -3.93 12.08 -5.72
C ASN A 104 -4.22 10.61 -6.04
N TRP A 105 -3.44 9.71 -5.43
CA TRP A 105 -3.54 8.27 -5.65
C TRP A 105 -4.97 7.74 -5.47
N ARG A 106 -5.56 7.24 -6.56
CA ARG A 106 -6.88 6.63 -6.60
C ARG A 106 -6.83 5.25 -7.24
N GLN A 107 -7.57 4.31 -6.67
CA GLN A 107 -7.72 2.97 -7.23
C GLN A 107 -8.53 3.05 -8.53
N VAL A 108 -8.05 2.45 -9.62
CA VAL A 108 -8.74 2.45 -10.93
C VAL A 108 -9.32 1.09 -11.30
N GLY A 109 -8.83 0.00 -10.72
CA GLY A 109 -9.37 -1.33 -10.98
C GLY A 109 -8.47 -2.46 -10.52
N VAL A 110 -8.91 -3.68 -10.82
CA VAL A 110 -8.14 -4.91 -10.62
C VAL A 110 -7.28 -5.13 -11.86
N ALA A 111 -5.96 -5.18 -11.68
CA ALA A 111 -5.00 -5.52 -12.73
C ALA A 111 -4.89 -7.04 -12.92
N TYR A 112 -5.01 -7.80 -11.83
CA TYR A 112 -5.02 -9.26 -11.83
C TYR A 112 -5.83 -9.80 -10.65
N GLN A 113 -6.62 -10.84 -10.87
CA GLN A 113 -7.33 -11.59 -9.82
C GLN A 113 -7.15 -13.08 -10.08
N THR A 114 -6.92 -13.87 -9.04
CA THR A 114 -7.07 -15.33 -9.16
C THR A 114 -8.55 -15.67 -9.24
N ALA A 115 -8.92 -16.50 -10.21
CA ALA A 115 -10.29 -16.98 -10.41
C ALA A 115 -10.83 -17.73 -9.18
#